data_AF-A0A2P5W067-F1
#
_entry.id   AF-A0A2P5W067-F1
#
_cell.length_a   1.000
_cell.length_b   1.000
_cell.length_c   1.000
_cell.angle_alpha   90.00
_cell.angle_beta   90.00
_cell.angle_gamma   90.00
#
_symmetry.space_group_name_H-M   'P 1'
#
loop_
_entity.id
_entity.type
_entity.pdbx_description
1 polymer ?
#
loop_
_entity_poly.entity_id
_entity_poly.type
_entity_poly.pdbx_seq_one_letter_code
_entity_poly.pdbx_strand_id
1 'polypeptide(L)'
;MEIFIITLTSDHISKLRFHYVGPGLRGSLSVLKVKNGYGGACRFKCKSEGGGSFLISDNGWGEFVSSHRIGDAVTLSTEDGEDFYFSVN
;
A
#
# COMPACT_ATOMS: atom_id res chain seq x y z
N MET A 1 -13.99 -0.10 -1.37
CA MET A 1 -13.65 -1.27 -0.54
C MET A 1 -12.35 -1.03 0.21
N GLU A 2 -12.35 -1.20 1.52
CA GLU A 2 -11.13 -1.21 2.34
C GLU A 2 -10.35 -2.52 2.13
N ILE A 3 -9.04 -2.43 2.01
CA ILE A 3 -8.14 -3.58 1.88
C ILE A 3 -7.48 -3.86 3.24
N PHE A 4 -6.94 -2.82 3.88
CA PHE A 4 -6.40 -2.91 5.24
C PHE A 4 -6.39 -1.56 5.93
N ILE A 5 -6.31 -1.60 7.26
CA ILE A 5 -5.88 -0.50 8.12
C ILE A 5 -4.70 -1.01 8.96
N ILE A 6 -3.61 -0.25 9.01
CA ILE A 6 -2.48 -0.52 9.89
C ILE A 6 -2.08 0.71 10.68
N THR A 7 -1.57 0.50 11.89
CA THR A 7 -0.85 1.54 12.64
C THR A 7 0.62 1.48 12.27
N LEU A 8 1.18 2.62 11.85
CA LEU A 8 2.60 2.69 11.48
C LEU A 8 3.50 2.42 12.70
N THR A 9 4.49 1.57 12.49
CA THR A 9 5.54 1.23 13.45
C THR A 9 6.89 1.27 12.73
N SER A 10 7.99 1.27 13.48
CA SER A 10 9.33 1.23 12.90
C SER A 10 9.55 0.01 11.98
N ASP A 11 8.89 -1.10 12.27
CA ASP A 11 9.01 -2.35 11.49
C ASP A 11 8.45 -2.17 10.07
N HIS A 12 7.44 -1.31 9.92
CA HIS A 12 6.81 -1.04 8.65
C HIS A 12 7.69 -0.22 7.70
N ILE A 13 8.75 0.45 8.16
CA ILE A 13 9.63 1.26 7.28
C ILE A 13 10.23 0.42 6.15
N SER A 14 10.60 -0.83 6.45
CA SER A 14 11.31 -1.69 5.50
C SER A 14 10.40 -2.40 4.51
N LYS A 15 9.14 -2.68 4.90
CA LYS A 15 8.19 -3.44 4.10
C LYS A 15 6.77 -3.39 4.65
N LEU A 16 5.82 -3.68 3.79
CA LEU A 16 4.43 -3.92 4.13
C LEU A 16 3.91 -5.17 3.42
N ARG A 17 3.23 -6.05 4.15
CA ARG A 17 2.46 -7.15 3.58
C ARG A 17 0.97 -6.90 3.73
N PHE A 18 0.21 -7.26 2.71
CA PHE A 18 -1.24 -7.22 2.77
C PHE A 18 -1.87 -8.32 1.92
N HIS A 19 -3.13 -8.62 2.22
CA HIS A 19 -3.92 -9.57 1.45
C HIS A 19 -4.93 -8.83 0.58
N TYR A 20 -5.04 -9.23 -0.68
CA TYR A 20 -6.03 -8.69 -1.60
C TYR A 20 -6.38 -9.74 -2.68
N VAL A 21 -7.67 -9.96 -2.90
CA VAL A 21 -8.18 -10.84 -3.95
C VAL A 21 -9.16 -10.04 -4.78
N GLY A 22 -8.66 -9.45 -5.86
CA GLY A 22 -9.45 -8.62 -6.76
C GLY A 22 -8.71 -8.30 -8.06
N PRO A 23 -9.36 -7.57 -8.99
CA PRO A 23 -8.70 -7.08 -10.21
C PRO A 23 -7.60 -6.05 -9.89
N GLY A 24 -6.83 -5.59 -10.88
CA GLY A 24 -5.83 -4.52 -10.73
C GLY A 24 -4.43 -4.95 -10.26
N LEU A 25 -4.31 -5.96 -9.39
CA LEU A 25 -3.03 -6.54 -8.97
C LEU A 25 -2.86 -7.95 -9.54
N ARG A 26 -2.41 -8.03 -10.80
CA ARG A 26 -2.17 -9.30 -11.52
C ARG A 26 -0.70 -9.40 -11.92
N GLY A 27 0.00 -10.41 -11.40
CA GLY A 27 1.38 -10.74 -11.77
C GLY A 27 2.32 -10.90 -10.58
N SER A 28 3.50 -11.48 -10.83
CA SER A 28 4.55 -11.71 -9.83
C SER A 28 5.23 -10.43 -9.36
N LEU A 29 5.29 -9.41 -10.22
CA LEU A 29 5.78 -8.07 -9.91
C LEU A 29 4.87 -7.04 -10.58
N SER A 30 4.25 -6.17 -9.78
CA SER A 30 3.36 -5.12 -10.24
C SER A 30 3.75 -3.79 -9.61
N VAL A 31 3.49 -2.68 -10.29
CA VAL A 31 3.60 -1.35 -9.69
C VAL A 31 2.22 -1.00 -9.14
N LEU A 32 2.10 -0.93 -7.81
CA LEU A 32 0.91 -0.42 -7.15
C LEU A 32 0.94 1.11 -7.22
N LYS A 33 0.04 1.69 -8.00
CA LYS A 33 -0.18 3.14 -8.04
C LYS A 33 -1.22 3.48 -6.99
N VAL A 34 -0.86 4.34 -6.04
CA VAL A 34 -1.76 4.74 -4.97
C VAL A 34 -1.95 6.25 -5.01
N LYS A 35 -3.20 6.70 -5.11
CA LYS A 35 -3.56 8.11 -5.07
C LYS A 35 -3.66 8.54 -3.60
N ASN A 36 -3.15 9.71 -3.27
CA ASN A 36 -3.48 10.38 -2.01
C ASN A 36 -4.73 11.25 -2.24
N GLY A 37 -5.53 11.47 -1.20
CA GLY A 37 -6.79 12.23 -1.30
C GLY A 37 -6.65 13.70 -1.74
N TYR A 38 -5.43 14.18 -1.96
CA TYR A 38 -5.08 15.55 -2.34
C TYR A 38 -4.62 15.67 -3.81
N GLY A 39 -4.82 14.62 -4.63
CA GLY A 39 -4.49 14.62 -6.05
C GLY A 39 -3.04 14.24 -6.39
N GLY A 40 -2.22 13.93 -5.39
CA GLY A 40 -0.91 13.30 -5.58
C GLY A 40 -1.02 11.79 -5.79
N ALA A 41 -0.02 11.18 -6.43
CA ALA A 41 0.06 9.75 -6.61
C ALA A 41 1.45 9.22 -6.26
N CYS A 42 1.50 8.18 -5.45
CA CYS A 42 2.69 7.42 -5.12
C CYS A 42 2.71 6.11 -5.93
N ARG A 43 3.90 5.58 -6.15
CA ARG A 43 4.11 4.31 -6.85
C ARG A 43 4.97 3.42 -5.99
N PHE A 44 4.49 2.23 -5.71
CA PHE A 44 5.20 1.24 -4.91
C PHE A 44 5.39 -0.04 -5.72
N LYS A 45 6.61 -0.58 -5.71
CA LYS A 45 6.87 -1.92 -6.20
C LYS A 45 6.19 -2.90 -5.28
N CYS A 46 5.32 -3.70 -5.88
CA CYS A 46 4.51 -4.69 -5.20
C CYS A 46 4.82 -6.06 -5.80
N LYS A 47 5.26 -7.00 -4.97
CA LYS A 47 5.52 -8.38 -5.36
C LYS A 47 4.36 -9.24 -4.92
N SER A 48 3.80 -10.05 -5.81
CA SER A 48 2.86 -11.10 -5.40
C SER A 48 3.63 -12.26 -4.78
N GLU A 49 3.24 -12.65 -3.57
CA GLU A 49 3.74 -13.85 -2.87
C GLU A 49 2.84 -15.08 -3.15
N GLY A 50 1.78 -14.93 -3.97
CA GLY A 50 0.79 -15.96 -4.24
C GLY A 50 -0.38 -15.97 -3.23
N GLY A 51 -1.49 -16.62 -3.59
CA GLY A 51 -2.66 -16.75 -2.70
C GLY A 51 -3.28 -15.42 -2.27
N GLY A 52 -3.16 -14.36 -3.09
CA GLY A 52 -3.62 -13.01 -2.74
C GLY A 52 -2.71 -12.27 -1.76
N SER A 53 -1.55 -12.81 -1.39
CA SER A 53 -0.56 -12.10 -0.57
C SER A 53 0.34 -11.20 -1.44
N PHE A 54 0.56 -9.98 -0.97
CA PHE A 54 1.37 -8.98 -1.64
C PHE A 54 2.36 -8.34 -0.67
N LEU A 55 3.55 -8.02 -1.17
CA LEU A 55 4.64 -7.38 -0.44
C LEU A 55 5.06 -6.09 -1.14
N ILE A 56 5.04 -4.98 -0.41
CA ILE A 56 5.70 -3.72 -0.76
C ILE A 56 6.99 -3.65 0.03
N SER A 57 8.12 -3.39 -0.62
CA SER A 57 9.43 -3.33 0.05
C SER A 57 10.43 -2.46 -0.70
N ASP A 58 9.98 -1.35 -1.28
CA ASP A 58 10.85 -0.41 -1.97
C ASP A 58 11.15 0.84 -1.14
N ASN A 59 12.14 1.62 -1.59
CA ASN A 59 12.53 2.86 -0.92
C ASN A 59 11.38 3.87 -0.86
N GLY A 60 10.47 3.87 -1.85
CA GLY A 60 9.31 4.77 -1.87
C GLY A 60 8.39 4.51 -0.69
N TRP A 61 8.21 3.26 -0.30
CA TRP A 61 7.47 2.91 0.91
C TRP A 61 8.17 3.39 2.19
N GLY A 62 9.50 3.20 2.27
CA GLY A 62 10.27 3.70 3.41
C GLY A 62 10.20 5.22 3.56
N GLU A 63 10.27 5.96 2.45
CA GLU A 63 10.08 7.42 2.42
C GLU A 63 8.67 7.81 2.85
N PHE A 64 7.64 7.11 2.37
CA PHE A 64 6.25 7.33 2.77
C PHE A 64 6.04 7.12 4.27
N VAL A 65 6.56 6.03 4.85
CA VAL A 65 6.43 5.79 6.30
C VAL A 65 7.20 6.85 7.09
N SER A 66 8.40 7.23 6.61
CA SER A 66 9.25 8.24 7.27
C SER A 66 8.67 9.65 7.22
N SER A 67 7.78 9.95 6.27
CA SER A 67 7.09 11.23 6.19
C SER A 67 5.88 11.35 7.12
N HIS A 68 5.47 10.25 7.77
CA HIS A 68 4.34 10.19 8.69
C HIS A 68 4.81 9.90 10.11
N ARG A 69 3.94 10.12 11.10
CA ARG A 69 4.29 9.85 12.50
C ARG A 69 4.07 8.37 12.79
N ILE A 70 5.00 7.80 13.56
CA ILE A 70 4.77 6.50 14.18
C ILE A 70 3.53 6.60 15.07
N GLY A 71 2.60 5.66 14.90
CA GLY A 71 1.27 5.71 15.52
C GLY A 71 0.14 6.15 14.59
N ASP A 72 0.44 6.76 13.45
CA ASP A 72 -0.60 7.14 12.47
C ASP A 72 -1.27 5.90 11.88
N ALA A 73 -2.57 5.99 11.61
CA ALA A 73 -3.34 4.92 10.99
C ALA A 73 -3.37 5.11 9.47
N VAL A 74 -2.76 4.17 8.74
CA VAL A 74 -2.76 4.15 7.27
C VAL A 74 -3.78 3.14 6.78
N THR A 75 -4.70 3.60 5.94
CA THR A 75 -5.72 2.76 5.30
C THR A 75 -5.45 2.67 3.81
N LEU A 76 -5.39 1.45 3.27
CA LEU A 76 -5.43 1.21 1.82
C LEU A 76 -6.84 0.81 1.42
N SER A 77 -7.40 1.50 0.45
CA SER A 77 -8.70 1.17 -0.14
C SER A 77 -8.64 1.16 -1.66
N THR A 78 -9.66 0.60 -2.27
CA THR A 78 -9.89 0.64 -3.72
C THR A 78 -11.34 0.98 -4.03
N GLU A 79 -11.60 1.70 -5.13
CA GLU A 79 -12.97 2.10 -5.52
C GLU A 79 -13.62 1.01 -6.40
N ASP A 80 -12.94 0.57 -7.45
CA ASP A 80 -13.42 -0.46 -8.40
C ASP A 80 -12.47 -1.65 -8.57
N GLY A 81 -11.50 -1.80 -7.66
CA GLY A 81 -10.42 -2.77 -7.76
C GLY A 81 -9.33 -2.39 -8.77
N GLU A 82 -9.45 -1.26 -9.46
CA GLU A 82 -8.45 -0.75 -10.40
C GLU A 82 -7.65 0.42 -9.81
N ASP A 83 -8.34 1.32 -9.11
CA ASP A 83 -7.74 2.48 -8.47
C ASP A 83 -7.56 2.24 -6.97
N PHE A 84 -6.36 2.52 -6.47
CA PHE A 84 -5.99 2.36 -5.07
C PHE A 84 -5.73 3.71 -4.40
N TYR A 85 -6.07 3.82 -3.11
CA TYR A 85 -6.01 5.05 -2.35
C TYR A 85 -5.41 4.82 -0.97
N PHE A 86 -4.54 5.73 -0.54
CA PHE A 86 -4.07 5.82 0.83
C PHE A 86 -4.72 7.00 1.53
N SER A 87 -5.23 6.75 2.72
CA SER A 87 -5.58 7.79 3.70
C SER A 87 -4.77 7.57 4.98
N VAL A 88 -4.36 8.68 5.60
CA VAL A 88 -3.66 8.69 6.88
C VAL A 88 -4.50 9.48 7.87
N ASN A 89 -4.77 8.87 9.02
CA ASN A 89 -5.62 9.42 10.09
C ASN A 89 -4.86 9.49 11.41
#